data_AF-A0A1F7ZUA4-F1
#
_entry.id   AF-A0A1F7ZUA4-F1
#
_cell.length_a   1.000
_cell.length_b   1.000
_cell.length_c   1.000
_cell.angle_alpha   90.00
_cell.angle_beta   90.00
_cell.angle_gamma   90.00
#
_symmetry.space_group_name_H-M   'P 1'
#
loop_
_entity.id
_entity.type
_entity.pdbx_description
1 polymer ?
#
loop_
_entity_poly.entity_id
_entity_poly.type
_entity_poly.pdbx_seq_one_letter_code
_entity_poly.pdbx_strand_id
1 'polypeptide(L)'
;MSTRRWYSALWVRIAGPRTVLNPTRPPRSVGCASWRGLRTLPAVDDCSRARLRYSIELKRGFQLLLSILQEPQLGRQLKEIVLDRTPSFTWRGKSSYSIQPTKAVVTADDLQRLQRAIRDIGIRDGDEQAKVLNMLLQDFDFFEHWKTGLFYRAQALATLLISVGQVEKLAFGPCGKGSTDADLVFHNYLHRMAASREPTALRNLRHVRFLPDSDSIYEDPTEYSEYDIYDCLNLVRKLPSIESVRFDAMTLGREPGVWPPPRSANYTDIMLCRCIIPDERDLSIIISSSKKLKRFTYTVGGRYESDPSSVRSRPILQSLLLHHETLEDLNLDIQGHTSTDEMFDESPMDYDPTRLTDDWEQEEYEAHWADELEELALHEQQRSREPPVPCMLRSLSRLKHLSIGGHLLYCYARGFGAGVREPFSLVDYLPPSLESLRIYGYGSEDPDGRLPDIGLGIQVAKLLEEKAQKLPLLSVIEGLDTPIPHGQSICNVDDDEGEALVWRRMDDEWVQGDAD
;
A
#
# COMPACT_ATOMS: atom_id res chain seq x y z
N MET A 1 -2.67 28.75 -52.55
CA MET A 1 -2.07 30.07 -52.25
C MET A 1 -1.53 30.00 -50.83
N SER A 2 -0.31 29.50 -50.59
CA SER A 2 1.02 30.13 -50.75
C SER A 2 1.32 31.24 -49.75
N THR A 3 2.24 30.96 -48.82
CA THR A 3 3.38 31.75 -48.28
C THR A 3 3.65 31.27 -46.84
N ARG A 4 4.69 30.49 -46.45
CA ARG A 4 6.17 30.58 -46.54
C ARG A 4 6.81 31.83 -45.91
N ARG A 5 7.43 31.64 -44.74
CA ARG A 5 8.69 32.23 -44.21
C ARG A 5 9.24 31.18 -43.22
N TRP A 6 10.35 30.45 -43.39
CA TRP A 6 11.77 30.77 -43.59
C TRP A 6 12.34 31.78 -42.60
N TYR A 7 13.10 31.28 -41.61
CA TYR A 7 14.39 31.82 -41.21
C TYR A 7 15.33 30.68 -40.82
N SER A 8 16.58 30.84 -41.26
CA SER A 8 17.68 29.88 -41.25
C SER A 8 18.81 30.38 -40.36
N ALA A 9 19.42 29.42 -39.65
CA ALA A 9 20.83 29.29 -39.22
C ALA A 9 21.65 30.51 -38.76
N LEU A 10 22.36 30.36 -37.64
CA LEU A 10 23.76 30.78 -37.57
C LEU A 10 24.57 29.90 -36.59
N TRP A 11 25.62 29.29 -37.15
CA TRP A 11 26.75 28.68 -36.45
C TRP A 11 27.75 29.77 -36.07
N VAL A 12 28.41 29.66 -34.90
CA VAL A 12 29.70 30.31 -34.65
C VAL A 12 30.68 29.31 -34.06
N ARG A 13 31.72 29.02 -34.85
CA ARG A 13 33.00 28.45 -34.44
C ARG A 13 33.83 29.56 -33.78
N ILE A 14 34.53 29.25 -32.69
CA ILE A 14 35.78 29.93 -32.34
C ILE A 14 36.86 28.87 -32.11
N ALA A 15 37.99 29.06 -32.77
CA ALA A 15 39.15 28.18 -32.78
C ALA A 15 40.31 28.82 -32.01
N GLY A 16 40.95 28.03 -31.13
CA GLY A 16 42.39 28.04 -30.78
C GLY A 16 42.99 29.30 -30.11
N PRO A 17 44.19 29.18 -29.49
CA PRO A 17 45.29 28.32 -29.94
C PRO A 17 45.92 27.38 -28.90
N ARG A 18 46.66 26.41 -29.45
CA ARG A 18 47.57 25.43 -28.81
C ARG A 18 48.88 26.09 -28.34
N THR A 19 49.50 25.50 -27.32
CA THR A 19 50.94 25.13 -27.20
C THR A 19 51.17 24.65 -25.75
N VAL A 20 52.01 23.67 -25.36
CA VAL A 20 52.93 22.73 -26.01
C VAL A 20 53.34 21.69 -24.93
N LEU A 21 53.40 20.40 -25.31
CA LEU A 21 54.42 19.35 -25.04
C LEU A 21 55.18 19.43 -23.69
N ASN A 22 55.46 18.38 -22.90
CA ASN A 22 55.74 16.94 -23.08
C ASN A 22 56.43 16.46 -21.75
N PRO A 23 57.07 15.27 -21.62
CA PRO A 23 56.62 13.89 -21.76
C PRO A 23 57.16 12.98 -20.61
N THR A 24 57.08 11.64 -20.80
CA THR A 24 57.88 10.54 -20.18
C THR A 24 57.35 9.93 -18.88
N ARG A 25 57.36 8.60 -18.67
CA ARG A 25 57.51 7.39 -19.50
C ARG A 25 57.02 6.17 -18.66
N PRO A 26 56.70 5.02 -19.28
CA PRO A 26 56.06 3.82 -18.70
C PRO A 26 57.10 2.65 -18.58
N PRO A 27 56.79 1.34 -18.78
CA PRO A 27 55.80 0.38 -18.21
C PRO A 27 56.51 -0.91 -17.67
N ARG A 28 55.74 -1.91 -17.18
CA ARG A 28 55.96 -3.38 -17.30
C ARG A 28 54.93 -4.12 -16.43
N SER A 29 54.34 -5.26 -16.74
CA SER A 29 54.18 -6.06 -17.97
C SER A 29 53.30 -7.25 -17.58
N VAL A 30 52.29 -7.54 -18.41
CA VAL A 30 51.91 -8.87 -18.93
C VAL A 30 51.83 -10.05 -17.94
N GLY A 31 50.60 -10.51 -17.75
CA GLY A 31 50.23 -11.90 -17.48
C GLY A 31 48.95 -12.24 -18.24
N CYS A 32 49.11 -12.62 -19.51
CA CYS A 32 48.04 -13.11 -20.38
C CYS A 32 47.74 -14.57 -20.04
N ALA A 33 46.48 -14.96 -19.89
CA ALA A 33 45.87 -16.08 -20.63
C ALA A 33 44.52 -16.55 -20.03
N SER A 34 43.49 -16.19 -20.80
CA SER A 34 42.43 -17.10 -21.26
C SER A 34 41.29 -17.48 -20.31
N TRP A 35 40.24 -16.66 -20.33
CA TRP A 35 38.86 -17.13 -20.32
C TRP A 35 38.12 -16.39 -21.43
N ARG A 36 37.89 -17.08 -22.54
CA ARG A 36 37.05 -16.58 -23.64
C ARG A 36 35.58 -16.69 -23.23
N GLY A 37 34.84 -15.60 -23.44
CA GLY A 37 33.42 -15.68 -23.80
C GLY A 37 32.41 -15.74 -22.66
N LEU A 38 32.49 -14.84 -21.68
CA LEU A 38 31.32 -14.47 -20.89
C LEU A 38 30.73 -13.20 -21.50
N ARG A 39 29.48 -13.30 -21.97
CA ARG A 39 28.62 -12.14 -22.25
C ARG A 39 28.56 -11.33 -20.96
N THR A 40 29.33 -10.25 -20.90
CA THR A 40 29.23 -9.26 -19.83
C THR A 40 27.88 -8.57 -19.96
N LEU A 41 26.90 -9.04 -19.19
CA LEU A 41 25.82 -8.17 -18.73
C LEU A 41 26.46 -6.97 -18.03
N PRO A 42 25.93 -5.74 -18.16
CA PRO A 42 26.33 -4.65 -17.29
C PRO A 42 26.14 -5.10 -15.84
N ALA A 43 27.11 -4.78 -14.99
CA ALA A 43 27.26 -5.27 -13.61
C ALA A 43 25.91 -5.55 -12.90
N VAL A 44 25.69 -6.83 -12.61
CA VAL A 44 24.55 -7.37 -11.87
C VAL A 44 24.81 -7.11 -10.39
N ASP A 45 24.62 -5.87 -9.95
CA ASP A 45 24.63 -5.54 -8.53
C ASP A 45 23.22 -5.39 -7.94
N ASP A 46 22.14 -5.53 -8.74
CA ASP A 46 20.79 -5.42 -8.19
C ASP A 46 19.70 -6.20 -8.96
N CYS A 47 19.84 -7.53 -9.06
CA CYS A 47 18.73 -8.41 -9.47
C CYS A 47 17.68 -8.61 -8.37
N SER A 48 17.79 -7.87 -7.24
CA SER A 48 16.90 -8.02 -6.09
C SER A 48 15.50 -7.44 -6.34
N ARG A 49 15.41 -6.42 -7.20
CA ARG A 49 14.20 -5.64 -7.45
C ARG A 49 13.95 -5.48 -8.95
N ALA A 50 12.70 -5.68 -9.37
CA ALA A 50 12.24 -5.39 -10.72
C ALA A 50 11.10 -4.37 -10.68
N ARG A 51 11.38 -3.14 -11.12
CA ARG A 51 10.35 -2.12 -11.37
C ARG A 51 9.86 -2.18 -12.81
N LEU A 52 8.56 -2.04 -13.01
CA LEU A 52 7.88 -2.21 -14.29
C LEU A 52 6.95 -1.01 -14.57
N ARG A 53 7.51 0.20 -14.70
CA ARG A 53 6.76 1.43 -15.02
C ARG A 53 7.03 1.93 -16.44
N TYR A 54 8.30 2.14 -16.77
CA TYR A 54 8.70 2.74 -18.04
C TYR A 54 9.20 1.71 -19.05
N SER A 55 9.18 2.06 -20.33
CA SER A 55 9.69 1.23 -21.44
C SER A 55 11.08 0.64 -21.19
N ILE A 56 12.01 1.45 -20.66
CA ILE A 56 13.38 1.00 -20.37
C ILE A 56 13.41 -0.08 -19.28
N GLU A 57 12.54 0.03 -18.29
CA GLU A 57 12.46 -0.90 -17.17
C GLU A 57 11.76 -2.19 -17.58
N LEU A 58 10.70 -2.10 -18.40
CA LEU A 58 10.04 -3.27 -18.98
C LEU A 58 10.99 -4.07 -19.87
N LYS A 59 11.85 -3.40 -20.66
CA LYS A 59 12.91 -4.07 -21.42
C LYS A 59 13.88 -4.83 -20.53
N ARG A 60 14.34 -4.18 -19.45
CA ARG A 60 15.24 -4.80 -18.47
C ARG A 60 14.57 -5.97 -17.77
N GLY A 61 13.30 -5.82 -17.38
CA GLY A 61 12.49 -6.88 -16.79
C GLY A 61 12.30 -8.07 -17.73
N PHE A 62 12.06 -7.84 -19.01
CA PHE A 62 11.97 -8.92 -20.00
C PHE A 62 13.31 -9.64 -20.21
N GLN A 63 14.42 -8.91 -20.25
CA GLN A 63 15.76 -9.51 -20.30
C GLN A 63 16.07 -10.32 -19.03
N LEU A 64 15.66 -9.83 -17.87
CA LEU A 64 15.76 -10.55 -16.60
C LEU A 64 14.93 -11.84 -16.63
N LEU A 65 13.68 -11.78 -17.10
CA LEU A 65 12.82 -12.96 -17.27
C LEU A 65 13.50 -14.02 -18.14
N LEU A 66 14.00 -13.64 -19.33
CA LEU A 66 14.70 -14.57 -20.21
C LEU A 66 15.93 -15.18 -19.54
N SER A 67 16.69 -14.37 -18.79
CA SER A 67 17.87 -14.84 -18.04
C SER A 67 17.49 -15.85 -16.96
N ILE A 68 16.42 -15.60 -16.20
CA ILE A 68 15.92 -16.55 -15.19
C ILE A 68 15.40 -17.83 -15.86
N LEU A 69 14.71 -17.72 -16.99
CA LEU A 69 14.24 -18.89 -17.73
C LEU A 69 15.38 -19.75 -18.28
N GLN A 70 16.52 -19.14 -18.60
CA GLN A 70 17.74 -19.84 -19.00
C GLN A 70 18.48 -20.44 -17.80
N GLU A 71 18.60 -19.67 -16.72
CA GLU A 71 19.27 -20.02 -15.47
C GLU A 71 18.34 -19.79 -14.25
N PRO A 72 17.52 -20.79 -13.86
CA PRO A 72 16.51 -20.63 -12.81
C PRO A 72 17.04 -20.21 -11.43
N GLN A 73 18.34 -20.37 -11.18
CA GLN A 73 18.97 -19.96 -9.92
C GLN A 73 18.93 -18.44 -9.73
N LEU A 74 18.92 -17.65 -10.83
CA LEU A 74 18.78 -16.20 -10.79
C LEU A 74 17.45 -15.75 -10.18
N GLY A 75 16.38 -16.55 -10.35
CA GLY A 75 15.06 -16.26 -9.77
C GLY A 75 15.07 -16.19 -8.24
N ARG A 76 16.05 -16.81 -7.57
CA ARG A 76 16.22 -16.74 -6.10
C ARG A 76 16.65 -15.35 -5.62
N GLN A 77 17.29 -14.57 -6.49
CA GLN A 77 17.76 -13.24 -6.18
C GLN A 77 16.63 -12.22 -6.26
N LEU A 78 15.61 -12.44 -7.11
CA LEU A 78 14.47 -11.54 -7.26
C LEU A 78 13.55 -11.61 -6.04
N LYS A 79 13.58 -10.56 -5.21
CA LYS A 79 12.83 -10.43 -3.95
C LYS A 79 11.68 -9.43 -4.05
N GLU A 80 11.79 -8.43 -4.91
CA GLU A 80 10.79 -7.37 -5.02
C GLU A 80 10.34 -7.14 -6.46
N ILE A 81 9.04 -7.00 -6.65
CA ILE A 81 8.46 -6.55 -7.92
C ILE A 81 7.58 -5.33 -7.67
N VAL A 82 7.76 -4.31 -8.51
CA VAL A 82 6.98 -3.07 -8.48
C VAL A 82 6.29 -2.90 -9.84
N LEU A 83 5.02 -3.28 -9.92
CA LEU A 83 4.15 -3.07 -11.08
C LEU A 83 3.45 -1.71 -10.96
N ASP A 84 4.20 -0.68 -11.31
CA ASP A 84 3.78 0.72 -11.18
C ASP A 84 3.34 1.26 -12.54
N ARG A 85 2.33 0.60 -13.11
CA ARG A 85 1.69 0.97 -14.37
C ARG A 85 0.19 0.69 -14.27
N THR A 86 -0.63 1.69 -14.55
CA THR A 86 -2.08 1.61 -14.47
C THR A 86 -2.72 1.79 -15.85
N PRO A 87 -3.96 1.31 -16.06
CA PRO A 87 -4.66 1.57 -17.30
C PRO A 87 -5.11 3.03 -17.30
N SER A 88 -4.81 3.77 -18.37
CA SER A 88 -5.30 5.13 -18.52
C SER A 88 -6.83 5.16 -18.38
N PHE A 89 -7.34 6.10 -17.59
CA PHE A 89 -8.75 6.23 -17.22
C PHE A 89 -9.72 6.24 -18.42
N THR A 90 -9.34 6.81 -19.58
CA THR A 90 -10.18 6.76 -20.80
C THR A 90 -10.47 5.34 -21.30
N TRP A 91 -9.71 4.35 -20.82
CA TRP A 91 -9.73 2.97 -21.27
C TRP A 91 -10.16 1.97 -20.20
N ARG A 92 -10.37 2.37 -18.94
CA ARG A 92 -10.97 1.47 -17.93
C ARG A 92 -12.31 0.97 -18.48
N GLY A 93 -12.33 -0.31 -18.80
CA GLY A 93 -13.50 -1.01 -19.32
C GLY A 93 -13.92 -0.85 -20.77
N LYS A 94 -13.12 -0.21 -21.63
CA LYS A 94 -13.53 0.05 -23.02
C LYS A 94 -12.70 -0.67 -24.09
N SER A 95 -11.57 -1.28 -23.76
CA SER A 95 -10.72 -1.95 -24.75
C SER A 95 -10.16 -3.26 -24.21
N SER A 96 -10.40 -4.35 -24.93
CA SER A 96 -9.73 -5.63 -24.76
C SER A 96 -8.36 -5.63 -25.45
N TYR A 97 -7.45 -6.50 -25.00
CA TYR A 97 -6.18 -6.69 -25.69
C TYR A 97 -6.42 -7.40 -27.03
N SER A 98 -5.99 -6.75 -28.12
CA SER A 98 -6.00 -7.34 -29.45
C SER A 98 -4.61 -7.91 -29.79
N ILE A 99 -4.57 -9.16 -30.25
CA ILE A 99 -3.35 -9.81 -30.73
C ILE A 99 -2.78 -9.02 -31.92
N GLN A 100 -1.48 -8.74 -31.87
CA GLN A 100 -0.76 -7.97 -32.89
C GLN A 100 0.36 -8.80 -33.53
N PRO A 101 0.83 -8.45 -34.74
CA PRO A 101 2.03 -9.07 -35.31
C PRO A 101 3.22 -8.96 -34.35
N THR A 102 3.88 -10.09 -34.08
CA THR A 102 5.05 -10.18 -33.19
C THR A 102 6.17 -9.23 -33.65
N LYS A 103 6.78 -8.51 -32.69
CA LYS A 103 7.86 -7.54 -32.97
C LYS A 103 9.18 -7.91 -32.30
N ALA A 104 9.14 -8.61 -31.16
CA ALA A 104 10.33 -9.05 -30.47
C ALA A 104 10.99 -10.22 -31.21
N VAL A 105 12.33 -10.16 -31.34
CA VAL A 105 13.13 -11.26 -31.88
C VAL A 105 13.67 -12.07 -30.70
N VAL A 106 13.14 -13.28 -30.52
CA VAL A 106 13.59 -14.24 -29.50
C VAL A 106 14.09 -15.52 -30.16
N THR A 107 14.98 -16.26 -29.49
CA THR A 107 15.43 -17.57 -30.00
C THR A 107 14.31 -18.61 -29.90
N ALA A 108 14.40 -19.69 -30.68
CA ALA A 108 13.44 -20.79 -30.61
C ALA A 108 13.40 -21.45 -29.21
N ASP A 109 14.55 -21.55 -28.56
CA ASP A 109 14.67 -22.09 -27.19
C ASP A 109 14.01 -21.18 -26.17
N ASP A 110 14.22 -19.86 -26.26
CA ASP A 110 13.58 -18.88 -25.39
C ASP A 110 12.06 -18.88 -25.56
N LEU A 111 11.59 -19.02 -26.81
CA LEU A 111 10.16 -19.12 -27.11
C LEU A 111 9.53 -20.34 -26.44
N GLN A 112 10.18 -21.51 -26.51
CA GLN A 112 9.71 -22.72 -25.83
C GLN A 112 9.69 -22.57 -24.31
N ARG A 113 10.70 -21.90 -23.73
CA ARG A 113 10.77 -21.61 -22.29
C ARG A 113 9.65 -20.68 -21.85
N LEU A 114 9.39 -19.61 -22.59
CA LEU A 114 8.27 -18.69 -22.35
C LEU A 114 6.93 -19.43 -22.38
N GLN A 115 6.68 -20.23 -23.41
CA GLN A 115 5.45 -21.03 -23.51
C GLN A 115 5.28 -22.00 -22.34
N ARG A 116 6.38 -22.59 -21.84
CA ARG A 116 6.34 -23.44 -20.64
C ARG A 116 5.97 -22.64 -19.40
N ALA A 117 6.66 -21.51 -19.17
CA ALA A 117 6.37 -20.65 -18.02
C ALA A 117 4.92 -20.14 -18.00
N ILE A 118 4.34 -19.82 -19.18
CA ILE A 118 2.93 -19.42 -19.32
C ILE A 118 1.97 -20.57 -18.98
N ARG A 119 2.32 -21.83 -19.24
CA ARG A 119 1.51 -22.96 -18.79
C ARG A 119 1.62 -23.17 -17.29
N ASP A 120 2.82 -22.96 -16.73
CA ASP A 120 3.11 -23.21 -15.32
C ASP A 120 2.39 -22.22 -14.37
N ILE A 121 1.98 -21.05 -14.86
CA ILE A 121 1.13 -20.09 -14.11
C ILE A 121 -0.35 -20.49 -14.04
N GLY A 122 -0.72 -21.66 -14.57
CA GLY A 122 -2.06 -22.23 -14.40
C GLY A 122 -3.10 -21.76 -15.42
N ILE A 123 -2.69 -21.07 -16.49
CA ILE A 123 -3.58 -20.72 -17.61
C ILE A 123 -3.88 -21.98 -18.42
N ARG A 124 -5.16 -22.39 -18.47
CA ARG A 124 -5.60 -23.57 -19.23
C ARG A 124 -6.11 -23.25 -20.63
N ASP A 125 -6.65 -22.05 -20.80
CA ASP A 125 -7.22 -21.61 -22.07
C ASP A 125 -6.13 -21.28 -23.08
N GLY A 126 -6.22 -21.87 -24.27
CA GLY A 126 -5.21 -21.71 -25.31
C GLY A 126 -5.14 -20.28 -25.87
N ASP A 127 -6.28 -19.59 -25.92
CA ASP A 127 -6.36 -18.22 -26.41
C ASP A 127 -5.76 -17.23 -25.41
N GLU A 128 -6.00 -17.43 -24.10
CA GLU A 128 -5.34 -16.68 -23.02
C GLU A 128 -3.82 -16.91 -23.06
N GLN A 129 -3.34 -18.15 -23.22
CA GLN A 129 -1.89 -18.42 -23.37
C GLN A 129 -1.29 -17.70 -24.58
N ALA A 130 -1.99 -17.73 -25.72
CA ALA A 130 -1.56 -17.07 -26.94
C ALA A 130 -1.52 -15.54 -26.78
N LYS A 131 -2.51 -14.95 -26.09
CA LYS A 131 -2.54 -13.53 -25.76
C LYS A 131 -1.38 -13.12 -24.87
N VAL A 132 -1.14 -13.84 -23.76
CA VAL A 132 -0.01 -13.57 -22.85
C VAL A 132 1.32 -13.64 -23.58
N LEU A 133 1.51 -14.68 -24.40
CA LEU A 133 2.71 -14.80 -25.22
C LEU A 133 2.82 -13.63 -26.21
N ASN A 134 1.71 -13.25 -26.85
CA ASN A 134 1.70 -12.14 -27.78
C ASN A 134 2.09 -10.82 -27.11
N MET A 135 1.60 -10.54 -25.90
CA MET A 135 1.95 -9.37 -25.11
C MET A 135 3.47 -9.32 -24.87
N LEU A 136 4.07 -10.41 -24.40
CA LEU A 136 5.50 -10.50 -24.10
C LEU A 136 6.40 -10.35 -25.34
N LEU A 137 5.91 -10.77 -26.50
CA LEU A 137 6.64 -10.70 -27.77
C LEU A 137 6.39 -9.39 -28.55
N GLN A 138 5.76 -8.39 -27.92
CA GLN A 138 5.71 -7.04 -28.47
C GLN A 138 6.96 -6.24 -28.12
N ASP A 139 7.19 -5.17 -28.88
CA ASP A 139 8.22 -4.20 -28.55
C ASP A 139 7.85 -3.40 -27.30
N PHE A 140 8.84 -3.11 -26.46
CA PHE A 140 8.68 -2.25 -25.30
C PHE A 140 9.06 -0.78 -25.58
N ASP A 141 9.60 -0.45 -26.77
CA ASP A 141 9.85 0.92 -27.25
C ASP A 141 8.53 1.66 -27.53
N PHE A 142 7.97 2.10 -26.42
CA PHE A 142 6.70 2.73 -26.13
C PHE A 142 6.65 4.25 -25.91
N PHE A 143 6.93 5.15 -26.86
CA PHE A 143 6.98 6.59 -26.51
C PHE A 143 5.61 7.23 -26.20
N GLU A 144 4.52 6.58 -26.58
CA GLU A 144 3.17 7.09 -26.36
C GLU A 144 2.57 6.48 -25.09
N HIS A 145 2.68 7.21 -23.97
CA HIS A 145 2.16 6.83 -22.64
C HIS A 145 0.66 6.50 -22.61
N TRP A 146 -0.09 6.93 -23.63
CA TRP A 146 -1.55 6.80 -23.75
C TRP A 146 -2.02 5.52 -24.44
N LYS A 147 -1.12 4.67 -24.97
CA LYS A 147 -1.52 3.38 -25.58
C LYS A 147 -1.53 2.26 -24.53
N THR A 148 -2.68 1.62 -24.37
CA THR A 148 -2.96 0.50 -23.44
C THR A 148 -2.01 -0.71 -23.58
N GLY A 149 -1.32 -0.84 -24.71
CA GLY A 149 -0.40 -1.95 -24.96
C GLY A 149 0.71 -2.10 -23.91
N LEU A 150 1.29 -1.01 -23.39
CA LEU A 150 2.34 -1.12 -22.36
C LEU A 150 1.81 -1.66 -21.03
N PHE A 151 0.57 -1.30 -20.66
CA PHE A 151 -0.08 -1.78 -19.45
C PHE A 151 -0.24 -3.31 -19.47
N TYR A 152 -0.82 -3.87 -20.53
CA TYR A 152 -0.97 -5.34 -20.66
C TYR A 152 0.37 -6.06 -20.70
N ARG A 153 1.38 -5.47 -21.34
CA ARG A 153 2.75 -6.01 -21.37
C ARG A 153 3.38 -6.04 -19.99
N ALA A 154 3.21 -4.97 -19.20
CA ALA A 154 3.71 -4.88 -17.84
C ALA A 154 3.05 -5.93 -16.94
N GLN A 155 1.72 -6.11 -17.05
CA GLN A 155 1.00 -7.17 -16.33
C GLN A 155 1.52 -8.57 -16.68
N ALA A 156 1.60 -8.93 -17.97
CA ALA A 156 2.08 -10.24 -18.40
C ALA A 156 3.53 -10.51 -17.93
N LEU A 157 4.38 -9.49 -17.99
CA LEU A 157 5.76 -9.59 -17.53
C LEU A 157 5.85 -9.75 -16.00
N ALA A 158 5.07 -8.99 -15.24
CA ALA A 158 5.01 -9.11 -13.79
C ALA A 158 4.55 -10.52 -13.37
N THR A 159 3.49 -11.04 -13.98
CA THR A 159 2.97 -12.39 -13.70
C THR A 159 4.04 -13.46 -13.88
N LEU A 160 4.79 -13.43 -14.99
CA LEU A 160 5.84 -14.41 -15.22
C LEU A 160 7.06 -14.22 -14.30
N LEU A 161 7.47 -12.98 -14.02
CA LEU A 161 8.56 -12.72 -13.08
C LEU A 161 8.22 -13.20 -11.67
N ILE A 162 6.98 -13.01 -11.23
CA ILE A 162 6.49 -13.55 -9.96
C ILE A 162 6.55 -15.08 -9.94
N SER A 163 6.12 -15.73 -11.03
CA SER A 163 6.03 -17.18 -11.06
C SER A 163 7.38 -17.90 -11.06
N VAL A 164 8.40 -17.27 -11.63
CA VAL A 164 9.77 -17.82 -11.68
C VAL A 164 10.68 -17.30 -10.56
N GLY A 165 10.25 -16.27 -9.84
CA GLY A 165 11.01 -15.62 -8.77
C GLY A 165 10.69 -16.14 -7.37
N GLN A 166 11.47 -15.69 -6.37
CA GLN A 166 11.20 -15.88 -4.95
C GLN A 166 10.77 -14.56 -4.30
N VAL A 167 9.71 -13.96 -4.86
CA VAL A 167 9.22 -12.64 -4.49
C VAL A 167 8.69 -12.62 -3.05
N GLU A 168 9.22 -11.71 -2.24
CA GLU A 168 8.82 -11.43 -0.86
C GLU A 168 8.03 -10.12 -0.73
N LYS A 169 8.23 -9.19 -1.67
CA LYS A 169 7.60 -7.87 -1.70
C LYS A 169 6.96 -7.60 -3.06
N LEU A 170 5.71 -7.19 -3.06
CA LEU A 170 4.96 -6.88 -4.28
C LEU A 170 4.28 -5.52 -4.13
N ALA A 171 4.64 -4.56 -4.97
CA ALA A 171 3.92 -3.30 -5.08
C ALA A 171 3.19 -3.22 -6.42
N PHE A 172 1.92 -2.81 -6.42
CA PHE A 172 1.18 -2.61 -7.66
C PHE A 172 0.06 -1.60 -7.53
N GLY A 173 -0.20 -0.86 -8.60
CA GLY A 173 -1.34 0.04 -8.71
C GLY A 173 -2.59 -0.65 -9.29
N PRO A 174 -3.65 0.12 -9.59
CA PRO A 174 -4.88 -0.36 -10.21
C PRO A 174 -4.69 -1.39 -11.32
N CYS A 175 -5.21 -2.60 -11.11
CA CYS A 175 -5.30 -3.63 -12.13
C CYS A 175 -6.43 -3.39 -13.14
N GLY A 176 -7.32 -2.41 -12.88
CA GLY A 176 -8.35 -1.93 -13.80
C GLY A 176 -9.66 -2.71 -13.75
N LYS A 177 -10.53 -2.45 -12.77
CA LYS A 177 -11.94 -2.88 -12.86
C LYS A 177 -12.64 -2.14 -14.00
N GLY A 178 -13.34 -2.90 -14.84
CA GLY A 178 -14.15 -2.43 -15.96
C GLY A 178 -13.90 -3.17 -17.27
N SER A 179 -12.68 -3.67 -17.54
CA SER A 179 -12.42 -4.48 -18.75
C SER A 179 -12.92 -5.90 -18.56
N THR A 180 -13.32 -6.58 -19.64
CA THR A 180 -13.62 -8.02 -19.58
C THR A 180 -12.45 -8.73 -18.88
N ASP A 181 -12.72 -9.35 -17.72
CA ASP A 181 -11.70 -9.87 -16.79
C ASP A 181 -10.64 -10.73 -17.47
N ALA A 182 -10.98 -11.40 -18.57
CA ALA A 182 -10.11 -12.25 -19.37
C ALA A 182 -8.77 -11.63 -19.79
N ASP A 183 -8.66 -10.29 -19.91
CA ASP A 183 -7.41 -9.65 -20.37
C ASP A 183 -6.53 -9.10 -19.24
N LEU A 184 -6.98 -9.18 -17.97
CA LEU A 184 -6.23 -8.74 -16.79
C LEU A 184 -5.37 -9.87 -16.24
N VAL A 185 -4.34 -10.25 -17.00
CA VAL A 185 -3.47 -11.41 -16.75
C VAL A 185 -2.92 -11.41 -15.31
N PHE A 186 -2.51 -10.24 -14.81
CA PHE A 186 -1.95 -10.11 -13.47
C PHE A 186 -3.00 -10.30 -12.38
N HIS A 187 -4.13 -9.61 -12.50
CA HIS A 187 -5.26 -9.74 -11.57
C HIS A 187 -5.76 -11.19 -11.51
N ASN A 188 -6.02 -11.81 -12.67
CA ASN A 188 -6.48 -13.20 -12.76
C ASN A 188 -5.49 -14.18 -12.15
N TYR A 189 -4.19 -13.93 -12.33
CA TYR A 189 -3.16 -14.74 -11.73
C TYR A 189 -3.18 -14.67 -10.19
N LEU A 190 -3.27 -13.46 -9.61
CA LEU A 190 -3.41 -13.29 -8.16
C LEU A 190 -4.67 -13.98 -7.63
N HIS A 191 -5.81 -13.77 -8.30
CA HIS A 191 -7.08 -14.40 -7.92
C HIS A 191 -7.00 -15.93 -7.93
N ARG A 192 -6.36 -16.53 -8.95
CA ARG A 192 -6.12 -17.99 -9.02
C ARG A 192 -5.23 -18.48 -7.88
N MET A 193 -4.19 -17.72 -7.53
CA MET A 193 -3.30 -18.09 -6.43
C MET A 193 -3.99 -17.96 -5.07
N ALA A 194 -4.79 -16.92 -4.85
CA ALA A 194 -5.56 -16.73 -3.62
C ALA A 194 -6.65 -17.78 -3.43
N ALA A 195 -7.27 -18.26 -4.53
CA ALA A 195 -8.25 -19.33 -4.49
C ALA A 195 -7.64 -20.74 -4.35
N SER A 196 -6.33 -20.90 -4.60
CA SER A 196 -5.67 -22.20 -4.51
C SER A 196 -5.38 -22.58 -3.07
N ARG A 197 -5.71 -23.83 -2.68
CA ARG A 197 -5.33 -24.40 -1.37
C ARG A 197 -3.81 -24.59 -1.24
N GLU A 198 -3.14 -24.89 -2.35
CA GLU A 198 -1.70 -25.07 -2.43
C GLU A 198 -1.14 -24.22 -3.58
N PRO A 199 -1.01 -22.89 -3.40
CA PRO A 199 -0.54 -22.01 -4.46
C PRO A 199 0.86 -22.43 -4.88
N THR A 200 1.13 -22.56 -6.18
CA THR A 200 2.45 -22.98 -6.71
C THR A 200 3.47 -21.84 -6.73
N ALA A 201 2.99 -20.60 -6.66
CA ALA A 201 3.76 -19.38 -6.60
C ALA A 201 3.28 -18.51 -5.43
N LEU A 202 3.90 -17.33 -5.21
CA LEU A 202 3.58 -16.40 -4.12
C LEU A 202 3.72 -16.98 -2.70
N ARG A 203 4.32 -18.17 -2.55
CA ARG A 203 4.56 -18.82 -1.25
C ARG A 203 5.47 -18.03 -0.32
N ASN A 204 6.30 -17.15 -0.88
CA ASN A 204 7.22 -16.32 -0.10
C ASN A 204 6.74 -14.87 0.01
N LEU A 205 5.58 -14.51 -0.59
CA LEU A 205 5.11 -13.14 -0.60
C LEU A 205 4.65 -12.75 0.81
N ARG A 206 5.37 -11.81 1.43
CA ARG A 206 5.14 -11.33 2.81
C ARG A 206 4.54 -9.95 2.86
N HIS A 207 4.89 -9.07 1.91
CA HIS A 207 4.48 -7.68 1.95
C HIS A 207 3.85 -7.25 0.63
N VAL A 208 2.64 -6.69 0.71
CA VAL A 208 1.94 -6.12 -0.45
C VAL A 208 1.71 -4.62 -0.22
N ARG A 209 2.06 -3.81 -1.22
CA ARG A 209 1.87 -2.36 -1.23
C ARG A 209 1.02 -1.96 -2.43
N PHE A 210 -0.17 -1.43 -2.18
CA PHE A 210 -1.04 -0.89 -3.20
C PHE A 210 -0.63 0.56 -3.49
N LEU A 211 -0.38 0.86 -4.76
CA LEU A 211 0.14 2.15 -5.21
C LEU A 211 -0.99 3.04 -5.77
N PRO A 212 -0.97 4.36 -5.50
CA PRO A 212 -1.94 5.28 -6.09
C PRO A 212 -1.81 5.32 -7.61
N ASP A 213 -2.89 5.67 -8.31
CA ASP A 213 -2.90 5.72 -9.77
C ASP A 213 -2.01 6.87 -10.28
N SER A 214 -0.82 6.49 -10.71
CA SER A 214 0.22 7.44 -11.12
C SER A 214 0.24 7.73 -12.63
N ASP A 215 -0.63 7.08 -13.43
CA ASP A 215 -0.74 7.31 -14.88
C ASP A 215 -2.13 7.84 -15.30
N SER A 216 -3.05 8.05 -14.36
CA SER A 216 -4.34 8.70 -14.65
C SER A 216 -4.12 10.16 -15.03
N ILE A 217 -4.62 10.55 -16.20
CA ILE A 217 -4.58 11.95 -16.68
C ILE A 217 -5.73 12.80 -16.09
N TYR A 218 -6.62 12.19 -15.31
CA TYR A 218 -7.76 12.86 -14.68
C TYR A 218 -7.66 12.87 -13.15
N GLU A 219 -6.78 12.06 -12.56
CA GLU A 219 -6.50 12.17 -11.13
C GLU A 219 -5.42 13.23 -10.98
N ASP A 220 -5.75 14.31 -10.27
CA ASP A 220 -4.74 15.27 -9.85
C ASP A 220 -3.80 14.54 -8.90
N PRO A 221 -2.46 14.54 -9.13
CA PRO A 221 -1.53 13.95 -8.20
C PRO A 221 -1.63 14.55 -6.79
N THR A 222 -2.29 15.69 -6.58
CA THR A 222 -2.54 16.22 -5.24
C THR A 222 -3.76 15.60 -4.54
N GLU A 223 -4.64 14.91 -5.25
CA GLU A 223 -5.84 14.25 -4.70
C GLU A 223 -5.56 12.81 -4.23
N TYR A 224 -6.51 12.24 -3.50
CA TYR A 224 -6.51 10.81 -3.16
C TYR A 224 -6.96 9.98 -4.38
N SER A 225 -6.27 8.88 -4.67
CA SER A 225 -6.70 7.95 -5.72
C SER A 225 -7.91 7.13 -5.25
N GLU A 226 -9.00 7.13 -6.02
CA GLU A 226 -10.15 6.27 -5.77
C GLU A 226 -9.80 4.80 -6.07
N TYR A 227 -10.00 3.92 -5.08
CA TYR A 227 -9.57 2.54 -5.15
C TYR A 227 -10.57 1.54 -4.56
N ASP A 228 -10.68 0.37 -5.20
CA ASP A 228 -11.43 -0.76 -4.65
C ASP A 228 -10.55 -1.52 -3.66
N ILE A 229 -10.53 -1.03 -2.42
CA ILE A 229 -9.74 -1.60 -1.33
C ILE A 229 -10.17 -3.04 -1.04
N TYR A 230 -11.46 -3.35 -1.15
CA TYR A 230 -11.97 -4.70 -0.88
C TYR A 230 -11.49 -5.73 -1.88
N ASP A 231 -11.54 -5.41 -3.17
CA ASP A 231 -10.97 -6.25 -4.22
C ASP A 231 -9.48 -6.52 -3.96
N CYS A 232 -8.75 -5.47 -3.58
CA CYS A 232 -7.33 -5.56 -3.26
C CYS A 232 -7.04 -6.48 -2.08
N LEU A 233 -7.80 -6.37 -1.00
CA LEU A 233 -7.70 -7.29 0.13
C LEU A 233 -8.04 -8.72 -0.29
N ASN A 234 -9.10 -8.93 -1.08
CA ASN A 234 -9.52 -10.25 -1.56
C ASN A 234 -8.47 -10.93 -2.44
N LEU A 235 -7.68 -10.17 -3.21
CA LEU A 235 -6.59 -10.70 -4.04
C LEU A 235 -5.44 -11.33 -3.23
N VAL A 236 -5.25 -10.94 -1.96
CA VAL A 236 -4.05 -11.32 -1.20
C VAL A 236 -4.33 -11.92 0.17
N ARG A 237 -5.54 -11.75 0.73
CA ARG A 237 -5.87 -12.12 2.13
C ARG A 237 -5.60 -13.58 2.48
N LYS A 238 -5.76 -14.50 1.52
CA LYS A 238 -5.61 -15.95 1.70
C LYS A 238 -4.20 -16.47 1.42
N LEU A 239 -3.28 -15.63 0.95
CA LEU A 239 -1.92 -16.07 0.66
C LEU A 239 -1.23 -16.59 1.95
N PRO A 240 -0.44 -17.68 1.87
CA PRO A 240 -0.04 -18.43 3.05
C PRO A 240 1.00 -17.71 3.92
N SER A 241 1.85 -16.87 3.33
CA SER A 241 2.96 -16.19 4.01
C SER A 241 2.79 -14.68 4.07
N ILE A 242 1.62 -14.17 3.70
CA ILE A 242 1.36 -12.73 3.77
C ILE A 242 1.39 -12.25 5.22
N GLU A 243 2.14 -11.18 5.45
CA GLU A 243 2.30 -10.57 6.77
C GLU A 243 1.72 -9.16 6.81
N SER A 244 1.91 -8.36 5.76
CA SER A 244 1.47 -6.97 5.72
C SER A 244 0.79 -6.57 4.41
N VAL A 245 -0.19 -5.68 4.54
CA VAL A 245 -0.82 -4.94 3.43
C VAL A 245 -0.71 -3.44 3.70
N ARG A 246 -0.28 -2.68 2.69
CA ARG A 246 -0.12 -1.22 2.76
C ARG A 246 -0.85 -0.55 1.62
N PHE A 247 -1.55 0.54 1.93
CA PHE A 247 -2.22 1.43 0.98
C PHE A 247 -1.65 2.83 1.20
N ASP A 248 -1.35 3.55 0.12
CA ASP A 248 -0.80 4.91 0.20
C ASP A 248 -1.67 5.88 -0.61
N ALA A 249 -2.06 7.02 -0.02
CA ALA A 249 -2.72 8.10 -0.76
C ALA A 249 -4.01 7.67 -1.48
N MET A 250 -4.81 6.81 -0.85
CA MET A 250 -6.03 6.26 -1.43
C MET A 250 -7.28 6.69 -0.66
N THR A 251 -8.39 6.69 -1.38
CA THR A 251 -9.75 6.71 -0.84
C THR A 251 -10.56 5.54 -1.40
N LEU A 252 -11.64 5.17 -0.74
CA LEU A 252 -12.51 4.10 -1.24
C LEU A 252 -13.24 4.58 -2.50
N GLY A 253 -13.24 3.75 -3.54
CA GLY A 253 -13.99 4.01 -4.76
C GLY A 253 -15.50 3.99 -4.53
N ARG A 254 -16.24 4.68 -5.39
CA ARG A 254 -17.71 4.86 -5.28
C ARG A 254 -18.52 3.57 -5.37
N GLU A 255 -17.97 2.56 -6.04
CA GLU A 255 -18.57 1.23 -6.21
C GLU A 255 -17.55 0.19 -5.73
N PRO A 256 -17.36 0.05 -4.41
CA PRO A 256 -16.42 -0.92 -3.88
C PRO A 256 -16.92 -2.34 -4.16
N GLY A 257 -15.99 -3.28 -4.32
CA GLY A 257 -16.33 -4.68 -4.52
C GLY A 257 -16.94 -5.31 -3.26
N VAL A 258 -17.17 -6.62 -3.29
CA VAL A 258 -17.65 -7.33 -2.11
C VAL A 258 -16.57 -7.32 -1.03
N TRP A 259 -16.88 -6.82 0.17
CA TRP A 259 -15.93 -6.77 1.28
C TRP A 259 -15.49 -8.18 1.73
N PRO A 260 -14.27 -8.31 2.31
CA PRO A 260 -13.78 -9.59 2.79
C PRO A 260 -14.54 -10.08 4.02
N PRO A 261 -14.70 -11.40 4.22
CA PRO A 261 -15.25 -11.93 5.45
C PRO A 261 -14.40 -11.59 6.68
N PRO A 262 -15.01 -11.38 7.86
CA PRO A 262 -14.28 -11.09 9.08
C PRO A 262 -13.36 -12.26 9.43
N ARG A 263 -12.18 -11.95 9.98
CA ARG A 263 -11.16 -12.92 10.41
C ARG A 263 -10.80 -13.95 9.33
N SER A 264 -10.88 -13.57 8.06
CA SER A 264 -10.58 -14.46 6.95
C SER A 264 -9.15 -14.30 6.42
N ALA A 265 -8.50 -13.17 6.73
CA ALA A 265 -7.18 -12.81 6.21
C ALA A 265 -6.01 -13.30 7.08
N ASN A 266 -4.92 -13.68 6.43
CA ASN A 266 -3.70 -14.19 7.07
C ASN A 266 -2.71 -13.07 7.49
N TYR A 267 -2.83 -11.86 6.92
CA TYR A 267 -1.96 -10.74 7.29
C TYR A 267 -2.20 -10.30 8.74
N THR A 268 -1.15 -9.77 9.34
CA THR A 268 -1.13 -9.31 10.75
C THR A 268 -0.80 -7.83 10.88
N ASP A 269 -0.53 -7.15 9.77
CA ASP A 269 -0.11 -5.77 9.71
C ASP A 269 -0.88 -5.06 8.59
N ILE A 270 -1.64 -4.02 8.94
CA ILE A 270 -2.44 -3.22 8.01
C ILE A 270 -1.98 -1.77 8.13
N MET A 271 -1.59 -1.18 7.00
CA MET A 271 -1.13 0.19 6.92
C MET A 271 -1.96 0.98 5.91
N LEU A 272 -2.74 1.93 6.40
CA LEU A 272 -3.45 2.93 5.63
C LEU A 272 -2.69 4.25 5.80
N CYS A 273 -1.72 4.47 4.92
CA CYS A 273 -0.77 5.58 5.02
C CYS A 273 -1.28 6.75 4.18
N ARG A 274 -1.59 7.88 4.84
CA ARG A 274 -2.12 9.07 4.17
C ARG A 274 -3.32 8.68 3.31
N CYS A 275 -4.24 7.91 3.87
CA CYS A 275 -5.48 7.51 3.19
C CYS A 275 -6.65 8.22 3.85
N ILE A 276 -7.76 8.41 3.13
CA ILE A 276 -9.02 8.85 3.71
C ILE A 276 -10.08 7.79 3.42
N ILE A 277 -10.64 7.20 4.46
CA ILE A 277 -11.76 6.25 4.34
C ILE A 277 -12.98 6.91 4.97
N PRO A 278 -13.92 7.45 4.15
CA PRO A 278 -14.98 8.31 4.65
C PRO A 278 -16.00 7.59 5.56
N ASP A 279 -16.34 6.33 5.24
CA ASP A 279 -17.33 5.56 6.01
C ASP A 279 -16.65 4.72 7.10
N GLU A 280 -17.10 4.88 8.33
CA GLU A 280 -16.60 4.12 9.48
C GLU A 280 -16.76 2.60 9.37
N ARG A 281 -17.76 2.14 8.61
CA ARG A 281 -18.03 0.72 8.40
C ARG A 281 -16.89 0.10 7.61
N ASP A 282 -16.35 0.84 6.65
CA ASP A 282 -15.28 0.33 5.80
C ASP A 282 -13.99 0.12 6.58
N LEU A 283 -13.63 1.06 7.46
CA LEU A 283 -12.50 0.88 8.38
C LEU A 283 -12.72 -0.31 9.32
N SER A 284 -13.93 -0.47 9.82
CA SER A 284 -14.30 -1.57 10.71
C SER A 284 -14.15 -2.93 10.01
N ILE A 285 -14.59 -3.02 8.76
CA ILE A 285 -14.43 -4.18 7.87
C ILE A 285 -12.94 -4.48 7.63
N ILE A 286 -12.15 -3.47 7.27
CA ILE A 286 -10.71 -3.60 7.02
C ILE A 286 -9.99 -4.14 8.26
N ILE A 287 -10.24 -3.56 9.44
CA ILE A 287 -9.63 -4.00 10.72
C ILE A 287 -10.07 -5.43 11.07
N SER A 288 -11.35 -5.74 10.87
CA SER A 288 -11.95 -7.02 11.26
C SER A 288 -11.57 -8.17 10.32
N SER A 289 -11.12 -7.88 9.11
CA SER A 289 -10.72 -8.89 8.12
C SER A 289 -9.55 -9.77 8.57
N SER A 290 -8.61 -9.24 9.37
CA SER A 290 -7.45 -9.99 9.87
C SER A 290 -7.85 -11.05 10.89
N LYS A 291 -7.20 -12.22 10.85
CA LYS A 291 -7.35 -13.26 11.89
C LYS A 291 -6.76 -12.82 13.24
N LYS A 292 -5.61 -12.15 13.21
CA LYS A 292 -4.76 -11.83 14.38
C LYS A 292 -3.97 -10.55 14.11
N LEU A 293 -4.63 -9.40 14.16
CA LEU A 293 -3.99 -8.12 13.88
C LEU A 293 -2.98 -7.81 14.99
N LYS A 294 -1.74 -7.50 14.58
CA LYS A 294 -0.63 -7.12 15.46
C LYS A 294 -0.24 -5.67 15.32
N ARG A 295 -0.32 -5.12 14.10
CA ARG A 295 0.07 -3.74 13.82
C ARG A 295 -1.01 -3.08 12.97
N PHE A 296 -1.41 -1.88 13.36
CA PHE A 296 -2.39 -1.09 12.64
C PHE A 296 -1.91 0.35 12.53
N THR A 297 -1.83 0.85 11.30
CA THR A 297 -1.55 2.26 11.02
C THR A 297 -2.69 2.84 10.21
N TYR A 298 -3.24 3.96 10.69
CA TYR A 298 -4.14 4.80 9.91
C TYR A 298 -3.77 6.26 10.11
N THR A 299 -3.37 6.90 9.01
CA THR A 299 -2.92 8.29 8.98
C THR A 299 -3.60 8.98 7.83
N VAL A 300 -4.00 10.23 8.03
CA VAL A 300 -4.71 11.06 7.05
C VAL A 300 -3.90 12.33 6.79
N GLY A 301 -4.01 12.90 5.58
CA GLY A 301 -3.34 14.14 5.21
C GLY A 301 -2.31 13.97 4.09
N GLY A 302 -1.74 15.09 3.66
CA GLY A 302 -0.78 15.17 2.56
C GLY A 302 -1.40 15.18 1.17
N ARG A 303 -2.74 15.26 1.08
CA ARG A 303 -3.52 15.32 -0.16
C ARG A 303 -4.68 16.31 -0.02
N TYR A 304 -5.16 16.80 -1.16
CA TYR A 304 -6.31 17.66 -1.29
C TYR A 304 -7.61 16.91 -1.02
N GLU A 305 -8.52 17.59 -0.35
CA GLU A 305 -9.82 17.07 0.05
C GLU A 305 -10.88 18.14 -0.21
N SER A 306 -11.75 17.88 -1.19
CA SER A 306 -12.75 18.87 -1.60
C SER A 306 -13.86 19.08 -0.56
N ASP A 307 -14.13 18.07 0.27
CA ASP A 307 -15.09 18.13 1.37
C ASP A 307 -14.50 17.31 2.54
N PRO A 308 -14.07 17.96 3.63
CA PRO A 308 -13.39 17.27 4.72
C PRO A 308 -14.31 16.22 5.34
N SER A 309 -14.00 14.95 5.08
CA SER A 309 -14.71 13.81 5.61
C SER A 309 -14.32 13.63 7.07
N SER A 310 -15.30 13.71 7.97
CA SER A 310 -15.06 13.45 9.39
C SER A 310 -14.87 11.95 9.61
N VAL A 311 -13.69 11.56 10.04
CA VAL A 311 -13.39 10.19 10.49
C VAL A 311 -14.06 9.95 11.83
N ARG A 312 -14.89 8.89 11.92
CA ARG A 312 -15.47 8.47 13.19
C ARG A 312 -14.54 7.51 13.92
N SER A 313 -14.09 7.93 15.09
CA SER A 313 -13.03 7.23 15.81
C SER A 313 -13.54 6.13 16.74
N ARG A 314 -14.79 6.24 17.25
CA ARG A 314 -15.35 5.24 18.15
C ARG A 314 -15.49 3.85 17.51
N PRO A 315 -16.00 3.69 16.28
CA PRO A 315 -16.03 2.39 15.60
C PRO A 315 -14.64 1.78 15.41
N ILE A 316 -13.63 2.61 15.11
CA ILE A 316 -12.23 2.16 14.96
C ILE A 316 -11.76 1.50 16.26
N LEU A 317 -11.95 2.14 17.43
CA LEU A 317 -11.57 1.55 18.72
C LEU A 317 -12.30 0.22 18.97
N GLN A 318 -13.60 0.16 18.68
CA GLN A 318 -14.39 -1.06 18.83
C GLN A 318 -13.84 -2.21 17.97
N SER A 319 -13.51 -1.95 16.71
CA SER A 319 -12.92 -2.95 15.82
C SER A 319 -11.52 -3.38 16.27
N LEU A 320 -10.70 -2.45 16.78
CA LEU A 320 -9.37 -2.76 17.30
C LEU A 320 -9.44 -3.70 18.53
N LEU A 321 -10.49 -3.59 19.35
CA LEU A 321 -10.68 -4.45 20.53
C LEU A 321 -10.98 -5.91 20.18
N LEU A 322 -11.39 -6.21 18.94
CA LEU A 322 -11.44 -7.59 18.43
C LEU A 322 -10.07 -8.28 18.43
N HIS A 323 -9.00 -7.48 18.54
CA HIS A 323 -7.59 -7.88 18.56
C HIS A 323 -6.89 -7.48 19.86
N HIS A 324 -7.62 -7.30 20.96
CA HIS A 324 -7.09 -6.83 22.24
C HIS A 324 -5.97 -7.71 22.85
N GLU A 325 -5.90 -9.00 22.47
CA GLU A 325 -4.84 -9.94 22.87
C GLU A 325 -3.74 -10.13 21.82
N THR A 326 -3.78 -9.40 20.69
CA THR A 326 -2.80 -9.57 19.61
C THR A 326 -2.19 -8.27 19.13
N LEU A 327 -2.89 -7.13 19.28
CA LEU A 327 -2.42 -5.83 18.84
C LEU A 327 -1.22 -5.37 19.69
N GLU A 328 -0.08 -5.14 19.06
CA GLU A 328 1.20 -4.74 19.65
C GLU A 328 1.59 -3.31 19.26
N ASP A 329 1.19 -2.84 18.08
CA ASP A 329 1.51 -1.50 17.55
C ASP A 329 0.26 -0.82 16.98
N LEU A 330 0.01 0.42 17.41
CA LEU A 330 -1.10 1.24 16.95
C LEU A 330 -0.61 2.65 16.62
N ASN A 331 -0.78 3.07 15.37
CA ASN A 331 -0.49 4.42 14.91
C ASN A 331 -1.74 5.06 14.30
N LEU A 332 -2.31 6.05 14.97
CA LEU A 332 -3.52 6.77 14.59
C LEU A 332 -3.27 8.28 14.53
N ASP A 333 -2.99 8.79 13.33
CA ASP A 333 -2.94 10.23 13.08
C ASP A 333 -4.16 10.67 12.29
N ILE A 334 -5.28 10.78 13.01
CA ILE A 334 -6.61 11.07 12.46
C ILE A 334 -7.33 12.20 13.20
N GLN A 335 -6.70 12.78 14.22
CA GLN A 335 -7.37 13.76 15.10
C GLN A 335 -7.77 15.02 14.33
N GLY A 336 -6.93 15.48 13.37
CA GLY A 336 -7.27 16.61 12.50
C GLY A 336 -8.53 16.39 11.66
N HIS A 337 -8.95 15.13 11.50
CA HIS A 337 -10.12 14.72 10.72
C HIS A 337 -11.22 14.13 11.60
N THR A 338 -11.09 14.17 12.93
CA THR A 338 -12.13 13.71 13.86
C THR A 338 -12.86 14.91 14.45
N SER A 339 -14.18 14.97 14.31
CA SER A 339 -14.96 16.08 14.87
C SER A 339 -14.93 16.11 16.41
N THR A 340 -15.00 17.32 16.98
CA THR A 340 -15.14 17.52 18.43
C THR A 340 -16.36 16.79 18.99
N ASP A 341 -17.48 16.82 18.25
CA ASP A 341 -18.72 16.15 18.65
C ASP A 341 -18.53 14.63 18.76
N GLU A 342 -17.87 13.98 17.79
CA GLU A 342 -17.56 12.54 17.87
C GLU A 342 -16.67 12.19 19.06
N MET A 343 -15.75 13.08 19.46
CA MET A 343 -14.84 12.84 20.57
C MET A 343 -15.48 13.04 21.95
N PHE A 344 -16.44 13.96 22.08
CA PHE A 344 -16.91 14.44 23.39
C PHE A 344 -18.43 14.41 23.60
N ASP A 345 -19.24 14.09 22.60
CA ASP A 345 -20.68 13.93 22.78
C ASP A 345 -20.97 12.72 23.70
N GLU A 346 -21.84 12.96 24.69
CA GLU A 346 -22.31 11.96 25.66
C GLU A 346 -23.48 11.14 25.11
N SER A 347 -24.00 11.50 23.93
CA SER A 347 -25.12 10.80 23.30
C SER A 347 -24.77 9.34 23.01
N PRO A 348 -25.59 8.37 23.46
CA PRO A 348 -25.43 6.99 23.06
C PRO A 348 -25.69 6.88 21.56
N MET A 349 -24.65 6.57 20.80
CA MET A 349 -24.77 6.25 19.38
C MET A 349 -25.36 4.85 19.21
N ASP A 350 -26.44 4.74 18.43
CA ASP A 350 -27.03 3.48 17.97
C ASP A 350 -26.16 2.83 16.86
N TYR A 351 -24.87 2.65 17.14
CA TYR A 351 -23.97 1.92 16.23
C TYR A 351 -23.85 0.47 16.70
N ASP A 352 -24.45 -0.44 15.93
CA ASP A 352 -24.26 -1.88 16.09
C ASP A 352 -23.17 -2.36 15.10
N PRO A 353 -21.94 -2.66 15.57
CA PRO A 353 -20.86 -3.13 14.71
C PRO A 353 -21.16 -4.49 14.05
N THR A 354 -22.24 -5.18 14.47
CA THR A 354 -22.69 -6.44 13.86
C THR A 354 -23.66 -6.24 12.69
N ARG A 355 -24.26 -5.06 12.54
CA ARG A 355 -25.05 -4.69 11.36
C ARG A 355 -24.15 -3.96 10.37
N LEU A 356 -23.50 -4.74 9.51
CA LEU A 356 -22.56 -4.22 8.54
C LEU A 356 -23.26 -3.55 7.34
N THR A 357 -24.48 -3.98 6.98
CA THR A 357 -25.18 -3.51 5.77
C THR A 357 -26.71 -3.55 5.87
N ASP A 358 -27.36 -2.98 4.85
CA ASP A 358 -28.78 -3.17 4.59
C ASP A 358 -29.08 -4.65 4.27
N ASP A 359 -30.31 -5.10 4.58
CA ASP A 359 -30.71 -6.51 4.47
C ASP A 359 -30.48 -7.10 3.04
N TRP A 360 -30.54 -6.29 1.98
CA TRP A 360 -30.36 -6.74 0.59
C TRP A 360 -28.89 -6.93 0.19
N GLU A 361 -27.97 -6.09 0.68
CA GLU A 361 -26.53 -6.25 0.49
C GLU A 361 -26.01 -7.45 1.27
N GLN A 362 -26.63 -7.73 2.41
CA GLN A 362 -26.31 -8.87 3.26
C GLN A 362 -26.60 -10.21 2.55
N GLU A 363 -27.73 -10.35 1.85
CA GLU A 363 -28.06 -11.58 1.10
C GLU A 363 -27.05 -11.87 -0.02
N GLU A 364 -26.64 -10.83 -0.78
CA GLU A 364 -25.63 -10.98 -1.83
C GLU A 364 -24.26 -11.34 -1.25
N TYR A 365 -23.88 -10.70 -0.15
CA TYR A 365 -22.64 -11.00 0.57
C TYR A 365 -22.62 -12.44 1.10
N GLU A 366 -23.70 -12.89 1.74
CA GLU A 366 -23.83 -14.25 2.27
C GLU A 366 -23.77 -15.29 1.16
N ALA A 367 -24.43 -15.02 0.02
CA ALA A 367 -24.35 -15.88 -1.15
C ALA A 367 -22.94 -15.91 -1.74
N HIS A 368 -22.25 -14.78 -1.79
CA HIS A 368 -20.90 -14.66 -2.35
C HIS A 368 -19.87 -15.44 -1.51
N TRP A 369 -19.99 -15.40 -0.18
CA TRP A 369 -19.02 -16.00 0.75
C TRP A 369 -19.55 -17.23 1.50
N ALA A 370 -20.61 -17.88 1.03
CA ALA A 370 -21.31 -18.95 1.74
C ALA A 370 -20.36 -20.02 2.32
N ASP A 371 -19.45 -20.56 1.49
CA ASP A 371 -18.50 -21.60 1.90
C ASP A 371 -17.55 -21.12 3.02
N GLU A 372 -17.10 -19.85 2.96
CA GLU A 372 -16.17 -19.30 3.94
C GLU A 372 -16.87 -18.93 5.24
N LEU A 373 -18.07 -18.39 5.16
CA LEU A 373 -18.87 -18.04 6.34
C LEU A 373 -19.27 -19.30 7.11
N GLU A 374 -19.59 -20.39 6.42
CA GLU A 374 -19.82 -21.70 7.06
C GLU A 374 -18.57 -22.19 7.80
N GLU A 375 -17.39 -22.11 7.17
CA GLU A 375 -16.12 -22.48 7.81
C GLU A 375 -15.83 -21.62 9.06
N LEU A 376 -16.05 -20.30 8.97
CA LEU A 376 -15.84 -19.38 10.08
C LEU A 376 -16.81 -19.65 11.24
N ALA A 377 -18.09 -19.90 10.95
CA ALA A 377 -19.09 -20.21 11.96
C ALA A 377 -18.72 -21.47 12.77
N LEU A 378 -18.16 -22.49 12.13
CA LEU A 378 -17.66 -23.69 12.82
C LEU A 378 -16.51 -23.38 13.79
N HIS A 379 -15.62 -22.46 13.43
CA HIS A 379 -14.53 -22.03 14.30
C HIS A 379 -15.02 -21.17 15.47
N GLU A 380 -16.03 -20.33 15.25
CA GLU A 380 -16.62 -19.50 16.31
C GLU A 380 -17.41 -20.31 17.33
N GLN A 381 -18.15 -21.34 16.91
CA GLN A 381 -18.83 -22.26 17.82
C GLN A 381 -17.87 -22.99 18.77
N GLN A 382 -16.61 -23.15 18.38
CA GLN A 382 -15.57 -23.77 19.20
C GLN A 382 -14.92 -22.78 20.19
N ARG A 383 -15.14 -21.47 20.04
CA ARG A 383 -14.64 -20.46 20.97
C ARG A 383 -15.52 -20.35 22.20
N SER A 384 -14.87 -20.17 23.34
CA SER A 384 -15.57 -19.84 24.59
C SER A 384 -16.14 -18.42 24.47
N ARG A 385 -17.41 -18.24 24.87
CA ARG A 385 -18.07 -16.94 24.86
C ARG A 385 -17.48 -16.07 25.98
N GLU A 386 -16.51 -15.24 25.64
CA GLU A 386 -15.89 -14.30 26.57
C GLU A 386 -16.84 -13.13 26.88
N PRO A 387 -16.75 -12.55 28.10
CA PRO A 387 -17.50 -11.35 28.43
C PRO A 387 -17.09 -10.18 27.52
N PRO A 388 -17.99 -9.22 27.25
CA PRO A 388 -17.67 -8.05 26.44
C PRO A 388 -16.51 -7.27 27.05
N VAL A 389 -15.49 -7.01 26.22
CA VAL A 389 -14.32 -6.22 26.60
C VAL A 389 -14.73 -4.74 26.72
N PRO A 390 -14.37 -4.05 27.82
CA PRO A 390 -14.65 -2.61 27.93
C PRO A 390 -14.05 -1.84 26.76
N CYS A 391 -14.83 -0.90 26.19
CA CYS A 391 -14.40 -0.09 25.05
C CYS A 391 -13.45 1.04 25.48
N MET A 392 -12.23 0.67 25.87
CA MET A 392 -11.21 1.55 26.43
C MET A 392 -9.82 1.12 25.96
N LEU A 393 -8.91 2.08 25.86
CA LEU A 393 -7.53 1.84 25.44
C LEU A 393 -6.82 0.80 26.32
N ARG A 394 -7.02 0.86 27.65
CA ARG A 394 -6.45 -0.09 28.61
C ARG A 394 -6.72 -1.56 28.30
N SER A 395 -7.85 -1.83 27.61
CA SER A 395 -8.26 -3.19 27.26
C SER A 395 -7.33 -3.83 26.23
N LEU A 396 -6.55 -3.04 25.46
CA LEU A 396 -5.53 -3.53 24.53
C LEU A 396 -4.30 -4.06 25.29
N SER A 397 -4.46 -5.21 25.93
CA SER A 397 -3.54 -5.77 26.92
C SER A 397 -2.10 -6.02 26.44
N ARG A 398 -1.89 -6.12 25.12
CA ARG A 398 -0.57 -6.37 24.50
C ARG A 398 0.01 -5.18 23.75
N LEU A 399 -0.64 -4.02 23.81
CA LEU A 399 -0.18 -2.84 23.08
C LEU A 399 1.12 -2.29 23.69
N LYS A 400 2.19 -2.32 22.90
CA LYS A 400 3.53 -1.85 23.27
C LYS A 400 3.84 -0.48 22.72
N HIS A 401 3.41 -0.22 21.49
CA HIS A 401 3.69 1.03 20.79
C HIS A 401 2.37 1.72 20.44
N LEU A 402 2.22 2.95 20.92
CA LEU A 402 1.06 3.77 20.65
C LEU A 402 1.50 5.13 20.11
N SER A 403 1.05 5.47 18.90
CA SER A 403 1.16 6.80 18.32
C SER A 403 -0.24 7.32 18.06
N ILE A 404 -0.62 8.46 18.65
CA ILE A 404 -2.00 8.94 18.61
C ILE A 404 -2.09 10.45 18.88
N GLY A 405 -3.13 11.11 18.36
CA GLY A 405 -3.40 12.51 18.69
C GLY A 405 -3.75 12.72 20.17
N GLY A 406 -3.34 13.85 20.75
CA GLY A 406 -3.50 14.14 22.18
C GLY A 406 -4.94 14.13 22.72
N HIS A 407 -5.90 14.68 21.98
CA HIS A 407 -7.32 14.65 22.36
C HIS A 407 -7.91 13.27 22.17
N LEU A 408 -7.54 12.59 21.08
CA LEU A 408 -7.99 11.23 20.81
C LEU A 408 -7.48 10.24 21.86
N LEU A 409 -6.24 10.40 22.31
CA LEU A 409 -5.64 9.66 23.43
C LEU A 409 -6.47 9.80 24.69
N TYR A 410 -6.86 11.03 25.03
CA TYR A 410 -7.70 11.31 26.19
C TYR A 410 -9.05 10.59 26.08
N CYS A 411 -9.73 10.70 24.92
CA CYS A 411 -11.03 10.06 24.69
C CYS A 411 -10.94 8.53 24.76
N TYR A 412 -9.94 7.92 24.10
CA TYR A 412 -9.77 6.47 24.09
C TYR A 412 -9.43 5.91 25.47
N ALA A 413 -8.63 6.63 26.26
CA ALA A 413 -8.29 6.22 27.61
C ALA A 413 -9.48 6.36 28.58
N ARG A 414 -10.22 7.47 28.50
CA ARG A 414 -11.40 7.71 29.36
C ARG A 414 -12.59 6.82 28.99
N GLY A 415 -12.71 6.48 27.71
CA GLY A 415 -13.90 5.86 27.12
C GLY A 415 -14.86 6.91 26.58
N PHE A 416 -15.48 6.62 25.43
CA PHE A 416 -16.44 7.51 24.77
C PHE A 416 -17.70 7.73 25.62
N GLY A 417 -18.18 8.97 25.69
CA GLY A 417 -19.39 9.36 26.42
C GLY A 417 -19.27 9.36 27.94
N ALA A 418 -18.10 9.07 28.52
CA ALA A 418 -17.84 9.29 29.93
C ALA A 418 -17.63 10.79 30.16
N GLY A 419 -18.71 11.53 30.50
CA GLY A 419 -18.69 12.98 30.65
C GLY A 419 -17.50 13.53 31.43
N VAL A 420 -16.97 14.69 31.02
CA VAL A 420 -15.70 15.32 31.49
C VAL A 420 -15.63 15.55 33.02
N ARG A 421 -16.72 15.31 33.75
CA ARG A 421 -16.94 15.71 35.15
C ARG A 421 -16.29 14.79 36.20
N GLU A 422 -15.98 13.54 35.87
CA GLU A 422 -15.32 12.62 36.81
C GLU A 422 -13.79 12.80 36.83
N PRO A 423 -13.15 12.62 38.00
CA PRO A 423 -11.70 12.68 38.13
C PRO A 423 -11.04 11.60 37.28
N PHE A 424 -10.26 12.03 36.29
CA PHE A 424 -9.58 11.18 35.32
C PHE A 424 -8.07 11.37 35.40
N SER A 425 -7.34 10.28 35.12
CA SER A 425 -5.89 10.20 35.26
C SER A 425 -5.35 9.30 34.15
N LEU A 426 -4.76 9.89 33.11
CA LEU A 426 -4.35 9.17 31.91
C LEU A 426 -3.53 7.91 32.22
N VAL A 427 -2.57 8.02 33.15
CA VAL A 427 -1.68 6.92 33.57
C VAL A 427 -2.41 5.66 34.07
N ASP A 428 -3.62 5.80 34.63
CA ASP A 428 -4.41 4.68 35.16
C ASP A 428 -5.17 3.92 34.07
N TYR A 429 -5.30 4.52 32.88
CA TYR A 429 -6.12 4.03 31.76
C TYR A 429 -5.31 3.73 30.48
N LEU A 430 -3.98 3.87 30.53
CA LEU A 430 -3.11 3.38 29.46
C LEU A 430 -2.90 1.85 29.56
N PRO A 431 -2.59 1.18 28.44
CA PRO A 431 -2.23 -0.23 28.43
C PRO A 431 -1.04 -0.50 29.37
N PRO A 432 -1.10 -1.55 30.21
CA PRO A 432 -0.02 -1.85 31.17
C PRO A 432 1.26 -2.36 30.49
N SER A 433 1.16 -2.86 29.26
CA SER A 433 2.29 -3.36 28.45
C SER A 433 2.96 -2.29 27.59
N LEU A 434 2.54 -1.03 27.71
CA LEU A 434 3.02 0.06 26.86
C LEU A 434 4.51 0.35 27.11
N GLU A 435 5.31 0.29 26.05
CA GLU A 435 6.75 0.51 26.04
C GLU A 435 7.10 1.91 25.48
N SER A 436 6.31 2.41 24.51
CA SER A 436 6.47 3.73 23.90
C SER A 436 5.15 4.44 23.62
N LEU A 437 5.12 5.76 23.84
CA LEU A 437 3.99 6.64 23.53
C LEU A 437 4.45 7.83 22.66
N ARG A 438 3.87 8.01 21.47
CA ARG A 438 4.06 9.19 20.62
C ARG A 438 2.76 9.98 20.56
N ILE A 439 2.84 11.29 20.80
CA ILE A 439 1.67 12.16 20.81
C ILE A 439 1.75 13.16 19.66
N TYR A 440 0.83 13.05 18.69
CA TYR A 440 0.69 14.01 17.60
C TYR A 440 -0.05 15.27 18.06
N GLY A 441 0.36 16.42 17.53
CA GLY A 441 -0.23 17.74 17.75
C GLY A 441 -0.10 18.27 19.18
N TYR A 442 0.74 17.68 20.02
CA TYR A 442 0.95 18.18 21.38
C TYR A 442 1.61 19.55 21.36
N GLY A 443 1.03 20.52 22.07
CA GLY A 443 1.52 21.89 22.12
C GLY A 443 1.23 22.71 20.86
N SER A 444 0.56 22.14 19.85
CA SER A 444 0.00 22.93 18.75
C SER A 444 -1.13 23.79 19.29
N GLU A 445 -1.13 25.08 18.98
CA GLU A 445 -2.31 25.90 19.17
C GLU A 445 -3.43 25.33 18.29
N ASP A 446 -4.64 25.24 18.82
CA ASP A 446 -5.83 25.00 18.02
C ASP A 446 -6.22 26.35 17.40
N PRO A 447 -5.88 26.60 16.11
CA PRO A 447 -6.05 27.91 15.51
C PRO A 447 -7.51 28.36 15.47
N ASP A 448 -8.45 27.40 15.51
CA ASP A 448 -9.88 27.67 15.45
C ASP A 448 -10.56 27.61 16.83
N GLY A 449 -9.85 27.20 17.89
CA GLY A 449 -10.40 27.04 19.25
C GLY A 449 -11.61 26.10 19.33
N ARG A 450 -11.68 25.11 18.43
CA ARG A 450 -12.77 24.14 18.29
C ARG A 450 -12.67 22.98 19.29
N LEU A 451 -11.50 22.75 19.88
CA LEU A 451 -11.24 21.67 20.81
C LEU A 451 -11.42 22.17 22.25
N PRO A 452 -12.18 21.43 23.09
CA PRO A 452 -12.33 21.79 24.49
C PRO A 452 -10.99 21.66 25.22
N ASP A 453 -10.72 22.56 26.16
CA ASP A 453 -9.60 22.40 27.08
C ASP A 453 -9.87 21.22 28.03
N ILE A 454 -9.36 20.05 27.64
CA ILE A 454 -9.42 18.81 28.42
C ILE A 454 -8.35 18.74 29.52
N GLY A 455 -7.58 19.82 29.73
CA GLY A 455 -6.45 19.83 30.64
C GLY A 455 -5.37 18.83 30.23
N LEU A 456 -5.16 18.62 28.92
CA LEU A 456 -4.22 17.61 28.40
C LEU A 456 -2.82 17.79 28.99
N GLY A 457 -2.35 19.04 29.12
CA GLY A 457 -1.07 19.35 29.76
C GLY A 457 -0.96 18.85 31.20
N ILE A 458 -2.04 18.97 31.99
CA ILE A 458 -2.10 18.47 33.36
C ILE A 458 -2.05 16.94 33.37
N GLN A 459 -2.78 16.29 32.47
CA GLN A 459 -2.81 14.82 32.34
C GLN A 459 -1.42 14.27 31.94
N VAL A 460 -0.74 14.93 31.00
CA VAL A 460 0.62 14.57 30.58
C VAL A 460 1.63 14.81 31.70
N ALA A 461 1.55 15.93 32.42
CA ALA A 461 2.43 16.19 33.57
C ALA A 461 2.27 15.10 34.66
N LYS A 462 1.02 14.73 34.97
CA LYS A 462 0.73 13.64 35.91
C LYS A 462 1.23 12.28 35.41
N LEU A 463 1.10 12.00 34.12
CA LEU A 463 1.67 10.80 33.49
C LEU A 463 3.19 10.75 33.70
N LEU A 464 3.91 11.85 33.48
CA LEU A 464 5.36 11.90 33.67
C LEU A 464 5.77 11.67 35.13
N GLU A 465 5.00 12.19 36.08
CA GLU A 465 5.24 12.00 37.52
C GLU A 465 5.01 10.54 37.95
N GLU A 466 3.91 9.92 37.50
CA GLU A 466 3.47 8.61 38.01
C GLU A 466 3.91 7.40 37.16
N LYS A 467 4.40 7.60 35.93
CA LYS A 467 4.71 6.50 34.99
C LYS A 467 5.69 5.48 35.56
N ALA A 468 6.69 5.93 36.32
CA ALA A 468 7.70 5.02 36.88
C ALA A 468 7.10 3.96 37.81
N GLN A 469 6.01 4.30 38.51
CA GLN A 469 5.32 3.39 39.42
C GLN A 469 4.21 2.59 38.72
N LYS A 470 3.42 3.24 37.87
CA LYS A 470 2.20 2.67 37.30
C LYS A 470 2.37 2.04 35.92
N LEU A 471 3.32 2.52 35.13
CA LEU A 471 3.63 2.05 33.78
C LEU A 471 5.16 1.82 33.66
N PRO A 472 5.72 0.86 34.42
CA PRO A 472 7.17 0.69 34.54
C PRO A 472 7.86 0.34 33.21
N LEU A 473 7.11 -0.17 32.23
CA LEU A 473 7.61 -0.50 30.90
C LEU A 473 7.69 0.73 29.97
N LEU A 474 6.97 1.82 30.28
CA LEU A 474 6.90 3.02 29.46
C LEU A 474 8.21 3.82 29.54
N SER A 475 9.09 3.54 28.59
CA SER A 475 10.45 4.07 28.54
C SER A 475 10.57 5.32 27.66
N VAL A 476 9.83 5.36 26.54
CA VAL A 476 9.92 6.41 25.53
C VAL A 476 8.61 7.19 25.44
N ILE A 477 8.69 8.52 25.50
CA ILE A 477 7.56 9.41 25.20
C ILE A 477 8.04 10.47 24.21
N GLU A 478 7.39 10.54 23.04
CA GLU A 478 7.73 11.45 21.93
C GLU A 478 6.60 12.45 21.67
N GLY A 479 6.93 13.60 21.07
CA GLY A 479 5.98 14.67 20.77
C GLY A 479 5.85 15.75 21.84
N LEU A 480 6.54 15.63 22.98
CA LEU A 480 6.48 16.62 24.07
C LEU A 480 7.45 17.79 23.85
N ASP A 481 8.76 17.50 23.81
CA ASP A 481 9.81 18.51 23.67
C ASP A 481 9.98 18.98 22.22
N THR A 482 9.84 18.03 21.28
CA THR A 482 9.83 18.28 19.84
C THR A 482 8.43 17.96 19.36
N PRO A 483 7.58 18.98 19.13
CA PRO A 483 6.22 18.79 18.64
C PRO A 483 6.23 18.03 17.33
N ILE A 484 5.34 17.04 17.22
CA ILE A 484 5.10 16.31 15.98
C ILE A 484 3.75 16.80 15.46
N PRO A 485 3.68 17.47 14.30
CA PRO A 485 2.42 17.98 13.78
C PRO A 485 1.47 16.83 13.40
N HIS A 486 0.17 17.13 13.32
CA HIS A 486 -0.77 16.24 12.65
C HIS A 486 -0.56 16.27 11.14
N GLY A 487 -0.88 15.17 10.47
CA GLY A 487 -1.09 15.15 9.03
C GLY A 487 -2.21 16.12 8.65
N GLN A 488 -1.90 17.06 7.75
CA GLN A 488 -2.82 18.10 7.29
C GLN A 488 -3.33 17.76 5.89
N SER A 489 -4.64 17.89 5.66
CA SER A 489 -5.20 17.91 4.30
C SER A 489 -4.86 19.24 3.63
N ILE A 490 -4.73 19.22 2.31
CA ILE A 490 -4.49 20.41 1.51
C ILE A 490 -5.85 21.08 1.28
N CYS A 491 -6.03 22.33 1.70
CA CYS A 491 -7.28 23.08 1.49
C CYS A 491 -7.27 23.90 0.19
N ASN A 492 -6.08 24.23 -0.31
CA ASN A 492 -5.85 24.92 -1.58
C ASN A 492 -4.49 24.47 -2.13
N VAL A 493 -4.41 24.19 -3.42
CA VAL A 493 -3.20 23.66 -4.09
C VAL A 493 -2.38 24.79 -4.73
N ASP A 494 -3.00 25.96 -4.91
CA ASP A 494 -2.43 27.11 -5.63
C ASP A 494 -1.56 28.02 -4.74
N ASP A 495 -1.51 27.79 -3.43
CA ASP A 495 -0.70 28.51 -2.45
C ASP A 495 0.56 27.73 -2.03
N ASP A 496 1.65 28.46 -1.76
CA ASP A 496 2.96 27.90 -1.41
C ASP A 496 2.91 26.97 -0.18
N GLU A 497 1.99 27.23 0.75
CA GLU A 497 1.74 26.38 1.93
C GLU A 497 1.10 25.04 1.54
N GLY A 498 0.18 25.05 0.57
CA GLY A 498 -0.46 23.85 0.03
C GLY A 498 0.54 22.95 -0.70
N GLU A 499 1.43 23.52 -1.52
CA GLU A 499 2.47 22.75 -2.22
C GLU A 499 3.43 22.04 -1.23
N ALA A 500 3.81 22.71 -0.13
CA ALA A 500 4.68 22.12 0.89
C ALA A 500 4.05 20.93 1.62
N LEU A 501 2.72 20.88 1.71
CA LEU A 501 1.96 19.79 2.32
C LEU A 501 1.72 18.61 1.37
N VAL A 502 1.93 18.77 0.06
CA VAL A 502 1.75 17.68 -0.91
C VAL A 502 2.71 16.55 -0.61
N TRP A 503 2.18 15.45 -0.09
CA TRP A 503 2.94 14.23 -0.01
C TRP A 503 3.20 13.71 -1.42
N ARG A 504 4.46 13.46 -1.75
CA ARG A 504 4.87 12.81 -3.00
C ARG A 504 5.47 11.47 -2.66
N ARG A 505 5.01 10.44 -3.38
CA ARG A 505 5.51 9.08 -3.21
C ARG A 505 7.00 9.03 -3.51
N MET A 506 7.80 8.66 -2.51
CA MET A 506 9.20 8.29 -2.73
C MET A 506 9.26 6.85 -3.26
N ASP A 507 10.02 6.65 -4.33
CA ASP A 507 10.05 5.37 -5.05
C ASP A 507 10.75 4.23 -4.27
N ASP A 508 11.43 4.51 -3.15
CA ASP A 508 12.29 3.55 -2.42
C ASP A 508 11.79 3.14 -1.02
N GLU A 509 10.64 3.64 -0.57
CA GLU A 509 10.19 3.43 0.81
C GLU A 509 9.32 2.17 0.96
N TRP A 510 9.96 1.04 1.22
CA TRP A 510 9.33 -0.05 2.00
C TRP A 510 9.53 0.15 3.52
N VAL A 511 9.98 1.33 3.93
CA VAL A 511 10.45 1.60 5.28
C VAL A 511 9.28 1.49 6.27
N GLN A 512 9.50 0.67 7.30
CA GLN A 512 8.76 0.73 8.55
C GLN A 512 9.17 2.02 9.25
N GLY A 513 8.23 2.95 9.36
CA GLY A 513 8.42 4.21 10.06
C GLY A 513 8.86 5.33 9.13
N ASP A 514 7.91 5.98 8.48
CA ASP A 514 8.09 7.39 8.13
C ASP A 514 7.99 8.14 9.47
N ALA A 515 9.14 8.38 10.08
CA ALA A 515 9.35 9.49 10.96
C ALA A 515 9.76 10.67 10.06
N ASP A 516 8.79 11.54 9.80
CA ASP A 516 8.99 12.97 9.66
C ASP A 516 7.77 13.65 10.30
#